data_AF-A0A1E3LRJ5-F1
#
_entry.id   AF-A0A1E3LRJ5-F1
#
_cell.length_a   1.000
_cell.length_b   1.000
_cell.length_c   1.000
_cell.angle_alpha   90.00
_cell.angle_beta   90.00
_cell.angle_gamma   90.00
#
_symmetry.space_group_name_H-M   'P 1'
#
loop_
_entity.id
_entity.type
_entity.pdbx_description
1 polymer ?
#
loop_
_entity_poly.entity_id
_entity_poly.type
_entity_poly.pdbx_seq_one_letter_code
_entity_poly.pdbx_strand_id
1 'polypeptide(L)'
;MIDYLKTAFPTRMLRVFTGTDGEPRSELMCDDAGNPVHSQEAIRARDDLIERLCAMPAIPCALDALIRHFGPDDVAEVTGRTQRLLTDAGGRQRVERRSPRSNLGEADAFMSGRKQVLIFSDAGGTGRSYHADRNCASANRRRVHFLLEPGWRASSAIQGLGRSHRTNQASAPIFRPVTTDCRGERRFISTIARRLDSLGALTRGQRQTGGQNLFDPADNLESDYARDALTQWYHLLHRGKLMSTSLAEFVEMTGLKLVESEGGALLDNLPPIQRWLNRLLALRINTQNAIFEEYLALIEARIDAAREAGTFDVGVETIIAERVSVLEEQLLRRDPVTGAETKLCRLELHQRRRATPLKRVLAECAGIASIAYLRNERSGRVALRVPSWSILDDEGRSIPVWRLVRPNGSERVRDERLAESSWQEVGEDLAQQLWQRECEEIVAHLDVQTINIATGLLLPVWNRLPDDDVRVWRISDMQGAAIIGRIVTPAGFEKLAAAFGVSMAIKLSPAEIVAAGQNREGVAIPGLELARLARSHVNDDVRLEIRDFPPERREWLKSLGCFTEIIAYKTRLFVPAQRAEAIVTAIMDAHPAVGAA
;
A
#
# COMPACT_ATOMS: atom_id res chain seq x y z
N MET A 1 1.86 -33.45 -15.39
CA MET A 1 0.43 -33.55 -15.03
C MET A 1 -0.09 -34.98 -15.21
N ILE A 2 0.01 -35.59 -16.40
CA ILE A 2 -0.43 -36.98 -16.62
C ILE A 2 0.26 -37.95 -15.67
N ASP A 3 1.58 -37.88 -15.52
CA ASP A 3 2.30 -38.74 -14.57
C ASP A 3 1.84 -38.54 -13.13
N TYR A 4 1.54 -37.29 -12.75
CA TYR A 4 0.99 -36.98 -11.43
C TYR A 4 -0.37 -37.68 -11.23
N LEU A 5 -1.27 -37.65 -12.22
CA LEU A 5 -2.54 -38.38 -12.13
C LEU A 5 -2.32 -39.89 -12.06
N LYS A 6 -1.37 -40.44 -12.83
CA LYS A 6 -1.05 -41.87 -12.78
C LYS A 6 -0.55 -42.31 -11.39
N THR A 7 0.25 -41.48 -10.72
CA THR A 7 0.91 -41.85 -9.46
C THR A 7 0.15 -41.41 -8.21
N ALA A 8 -0.55 -40.28 -8.26
CA ALA A 8 -1.10 -39.61 -7.07
C ALA A 8 -2.63 -39.56 -7.02
N PHE A 9 -3.33 -39.94 -8.09
CA PHE A 9 -4.80 -39.98 -8.07
C PHE A 9 -5.27 -41.03 -7.05
N PRO A 10 -6.17 -40.67 -6.11
CA PRO A 10 -6.55 -41.54 -5.01
C PRO A 10 -7.39 -42.70 -5.52
N THR A 11 -6.74 -43.85 -5.69
CA THR A 11 -7.40 -45.09 -6.14
C THR A 11 -7.46 -46.15 -5.05
N ARG A 12 -6.71 -46.00 -3.95
CA ARG A 12 -6.68 -46.98 -2.86
C ARG A 12 -7.93 -46.86 -1.99
N MET A 13 -8.49 -48.01 -1.62
CA MET A 13 -9.64 -48.08 -0.71
C MET A 13 -9.21 -47.81 0.72
N LEU A 14 -10.12 -47.22 1.48
CA LEU A 14 -10.00 -47.02 2.93
C LEU A 14 -10.99 -47.94 3.63
N ARG A 15 -10.55 -48.61 4.70
CA ARG A 15 -11.44 -49.33 5.63
C ARG A 15 -11.68 -48.44 6.85
N VAL A 16 -12.94 -48.24 7.20
CA VAL A 16 -13.32 -47.55 8.44
C VAL A 16 -13.36 -48.57 9.58
N PHE A 17 -12.71 -48.26 10.70
CA PHE A 17 -12.75 -49.03 11.94
C PHE A 17 -13.00 -48.10 13.12
N THR A 18 -13.60 -48.61 14.18
CA THR A 18 -13.86 -47.83 15.40
C THR A 18 -12.67 -47.94 16.34
N GLY A 19 -12.10 -46.80 16.73
CA GLY A 19 -11.02 -46.74 17.72
C GLY A 19 -11.49 -47.14 19.12
N THR A 20 -10.55 -47.35 20.03
CA THR A 20 -10.85 -47.67 21.45
C THR A 20 -11.57 -46.54 22.20
N ASP A 21 -11.54 -45.33 21.64
CA ASP A 21 -12.24 -44.12 22.07
C ASP A 21 -13.67 -44.00 21.50
N GLY A 22 -14.10 -44.95 20.66
CA GLY A 22 -15.42 -44.91 19.99
C GLY A 22 -15.44 -44.07 18.71
N GLU A 23 -14.34 -43.39 18.36
CA GLU A 23 -14.26 -42.54 17.19
C GLU A 23 -13.95 -43.36 15.91
N PRO A 24 -14.67 -43.14 14.80
CA PRO A 24 -14.38 -43.80 13.53
C PRO A 24 -13.05 -43.29 12.95
N ARG A 25 -12.14 -44.22 12.67
CA ARG A 25 -10.85 -43.97 12.00
C ARG A 25 -10.83 -44.72 10.68
N SER A 26 -10.00 -44.27 9.75
CA SER A 26 -9.81 -44.93 8.46
C SER A 26 -8.36 -45.32 8.24
N GLU A 27 -8.14 -46.51 7.69
CA GLU A 27 -6.83 -47.00 7.28
C GLU A 27 -6.84 -47.50 5.84
N LEU A 28 -5.66 -47.52 5.21
CA LEU A 28 -5.50 -48.04 3.85
C LEU A 28 -5.79 -49.54 3.83
N MET A 29 -6.70 -49.96 2.95
CA MET A 29 -7.07 -51.35 2.82
C MET A 29 -5.99 -52.13 2.07
N CYS A 30 -5.59 -53.26 2.64
CA CYS A 30 -4.75 -54.26 1.99
C CYS A 30 -5.51 -55.59 1.85
N ASP A 31 -5.16 -56.38 0.84
CA ASP A 31 -5.62 -57.75 0.69
C ASP A 31 -4.88 -58.69 1.68
N ASP A 32 -5.26 -59.97 1.70
CA ASP A 32 -4.67 -60.98 2.60
C ASP A 32 -3.16 -61.22 2.34
N ALA A 33 -2.64 -60.79 1.18
CA ALA A 33 -1.24 -60.84 0.82
C ALA A 33 -0.49 -59.51 1.11
N GLY A 34 -1.17 -58.51 1.69
CA GLY A 34 -0.61 -57.20 2.01
C GLY A 34 -0.54 -56.23 0.83
N ASN A 35 -1.13 -56.56 -0.33
CA ASN A 35 -1.17 -55.66 -1.47
C ASN A 35 -2.25 -54.59 -1.30
N PRO A 36 -2.03 -53.35 -1.79
CA PRO A 36 -3.03 -52.30 -1.72
C PRO A 36 -4.30 -52.67 -2.50
N VAL A 37 -5.46 -52.51 -1.87
CA VAL A 37 -6.75 -52.69 -2.55
C VAL A 37 -7.15 -51.39 -3.22
N HIS A 38 -7.51 -51.46 -4.50
CA HIS A 38 -7.89 -50.29 -5.30
C HIS A 38 -9.38 -50.32 -5.68
N SER A 39 -10.03 -49.15 -5.62
CA SER A 39 -11.38 -48.95 -6.13
C SER A 39 -11.36 -48.93 -7.65
N GLN A 40 -12.11 -49.86 -8.27
CA GLN A 40 -12.24 -49.95 -9.72
C GLN A 40 -12.93 -48.70 -10.31
N GLU A 41 -13.86 -48.11 -9.58
CA GLU A 41 -14.51 -46.86 -9.97
C GLU A 41 -13.50 -45.70 -9.99
N ALA A 42 -12.66 -45.59 -8.95
CA ALA A 42 -11.64 -44.55 -8.89
C ALA A 42 -10.56 -44.72 -9.98
N ILE A 43 -10.20 -45.96 -10.32
CA ILE A 43 -9.31 -46.25 -11.45
C ILE A 43 -9.93 -45.77 -12.77
N ARG A 44 -11.20 -46.12 -13.03
CA ARG A 44 -11.91 -45.65 -14.23
C ARG A 44 -11.97 -44.13 -14.29
N ALA A 45 -12.34 -43.47 -13.20
CA ALA A 45 -12.37 -42.00 -13.13
C ALA A 45 -11.01 -41.35 -13.42
N ARG A 46 -9.91 -41.94 -12.93
CA ARG A 46 -8.55 -41.51 -13.25
C ARG A 46 -8.26 -41.66 -14.74
N ASP A 47 -8.56 -42.82 -15.30
CA ASP A 47 -8.22 -43.17 -16.68
C ASP A 47 -9.04 -42.32 -17.66
N ASP A 48 -10.34 -42.14 -17.41
CA ASP A 48 -11.23 -41.24 -18.17
C ASP A 48 -10.74 -39.79 -18.12
N LEU A 49 -10.26 -39.32 -16.95
CA LEU A 49 -9.69 -37.98 -16.81
C LEU A 49 -8.40 -37.84 -17.62
N ILE A 50 -7.52 -38.84 -17.58
CA ILE A 50 -6.29 -38.86 -18.39
C ILE A 50 -6.63 -38.83 -19.87
N GLU A 51 -7.58 -39.65 -20.33
CA GLU A 51 -8.01 -39.70 -21.72
C GLU A 51 -8.53 -38.33 -22.18
N ARG A 52 -9.43 -37.73 -21.40
CA ARG A 52 -9.97 -36.40 -21.70
C ARG A 52 -8.88 -35.32 -21.74
N LEU A 53 -7.93 -35.34 -20.81
CA LEU A 53 -6.81 -34.39 -20.79
C LEU A 53 -5.90 -34.56 -22.01
N CYS A 54 -5.64 -35.79 -22.43
CA CYS A 54 -4.83 -36.10 -23.61
C CYS A 54 -5.54 -35.77 -24.93
N ALA A 55 -6.87 -35.78 -24.96
CA ALA A 55 -7.67 -35.39 -26.12
C ALA A 55 -7.77 -33.87 -26.32
N MET A 56 -7.48 -33.07 -25.28
CA MET A 56 -7.49 -31.62 -25.38
C MET A 56 -6.23 -31.08 -26.08
N PRO A 57 -6.32 -29.94 -26.78
CA PRO A 57 -5.15 -29.30 -27.38
C PRO A 57 -4.14 -28.92 -26.29
N ALA A 58 -2.86 -29.21 -26.55
CA ALA A 58 -1.80 -28.82 -25.64
C ALA A 58 -1.72 -27.30 -25.54
N ILE A 59 -1.74 -26.78 -24.30
CA ILE A 59 -1.51 -25.36 -24.05
C ILE A 59 0.00 -25.12 -24.24
N PRO A 60 0.42 -24.30 -25.22
CA PRO A 60 1.83 -24.05 -25.45
C PRO A 60 2.43 -23.29 -24.26
N CYS A 61 3.64 -23.67 -23.84
CA CYS A 61 4.40 -22.86 -22.89
C CYS A 61 4.62 -21.46 -23.47
N ALA A 62 4.48 -20.41 -22.66
CA ALA A 62 4.64 -19.02 -23.10
C ALA A 62 5.98 -18.78 -23.82
N LEU A 63 7.07 -19.37 -23.32
CA LEU A 63 8.39 -19.27 -23.94
C LEU A 63 8.42 -19.89 -25.35
N ASP A 64 7.84 -21.08 -25.51
CA ASP A 64 7.81 -21.77 -26.80
C ASP A 64 6.87 -21.05 -27.79
N ALA A 65 5.77 -20.46 -27.30
CA ALA A 65 4.89 -19.63 -28.11
C ALA A 65 5.62 -18.38 -28.63
N LEU A 66 6.39 -17.69 -27.78
CA LEU A 66 7.20 -16.53 -28.17
C LEU A 66 8.27 -16.91 -29.19
N ILE A 67 9.01 -17.99 -28.95
CA ILE A 67 10.05 -18.48 -29.88
C ILE A 67 9.42 -18.90 -31.21
N ARG A 68 8.25 -19.55 -31.20
CA ARG A 68 7.53 -19.92 -32.43
C ARG A 68 7.07 -18.69 -33.21
N HIS A 69 6.59 -17.66 -32.52
CA HIS A 69 6.04 -16.46 -33.15
C HIS A 69 7.13 -15.57 -33.76
N PHE A 70 8.21 -15.30 -33.00
CA PHE A 70 9.29 -14.41 -33.45
C PHE A 70 10.44 -15.14 -34.15
N GLY A 71 10.52 -16.47 -34.02
CA GLY A 71 11.61 -17.27 -34.56
C GLY A 71 12.85 -17.33 -33.66
N PRO A 72 13.64 -18.40 -33.74
CA PRO A 72 14.84 -18.57 -32.92
C PRO A 72 15.97 -17.59 -33.26
N ASP A 73 15.96 -17.01 -34.45
CA ASP A 73 16.99 -16.08 -34.91
C ASP A 73 16.82 -14.69 -34.31
N ASP A 74 15.58 -14.26 -34.00
CA ASP A 74 15.29 -12.95 -33.40
C ASP A 74 15.17 -12.99 -31.87
N VAL A 75 14.97 -14.18 -31.28
CA VAL A 75 14.78 -14.37 -29.83
C VAL A 75 16.04 -14.90 -29.16
N ALA A 76 16.59 -14.10 -28.25
CA ALA A 76 17.61 -14.51 -27.31
C ALA A 76 16.97 -15.12 -26.07
N GLU A 77 17.32 -16.36 -25.73
CA GLU A 77 16.83 -17.02 -24.52
C GLU A 77 17.94 -17.13 -23.48
N VAL A 78 17.73 -16.56 -22.30
CA VAL A 78 18.62 -16.59 -21.13
C VAL A 78 17.84 -17.09 -19.90
N THR A 79 17.37 -18.32 -20.00
CA THR A 79 16.59 -19.01 -18.96
C THR A 79 17.37 -20.18 -18.37
N GLY A 80 16.83 -20.79 -17.31
CA GLY A 80 17.34 -22.06 -16.74
C GLY A 80 16.96 -23.32 -17.54
N ARG A 81 16.24 -23.20 -18.66
CA ARG A 81 15.83 -24.36 -19.47
C ARG A 81 17.04 -25.05 -20.10
N THR A 82 17.14 -26.36 -19.94
CA THR A 82 18.16 -27.20 -20.58
C THR A 82 17.76 -27.63 -21.99
N GLN A 83 16.49 -27.45 -22.37
CA GLN A 83 15.95 -27.81 -23.67
C GLN A 83 14.85 -26.83 -24.10
N ARG A 84 14.78 -26.54 -25.41
CA ARG A 84 13.69 -25.77 -26.05
C ARG A 84 13.15 -26.49 -27.28
N LEU A 85 11.90 -26.21 -27.62
CA LEU A 85 11.25 -26.74 -28.81
C LEU A 85 11.35 -25.70 -29.95
N LEU A 86 11.90 -26.10 -31.08
CA LEU A 86 11.93 -25.28 -32.29
C LEU A 86 10.99 -25.87 -33.32
N THR A 87 10.18 -25.02 -33.94
CA THR A 87 9.29 -25.40 -35.04
C THR A 87 9.82 -24.75 -36.32
N ASP A 88 10.04 -25.54 -37.37
CA ASP A 88 10.41 -25.00 -38.68
C ASP A 88 9.18 -24.48 -39.46
N ALA A 89 9.42 -23.83 -40.60
CA ALA A 89 8.35 -23.29 -41.45
C ALA A 89 7.41 -24.37 -42.01
N GLY A 90 7.83 -25.64 -42.03
CA GLY A 90 7.03 -26.79 -42.44
C GLY A 90 6.28 -27.46 -41.28
N GLY A 91 6.33 -26.87 -40.07
CA GLY A 91 5.67 -27.40 -38.88
C GLY A 91 6.41 -28.55 -38.19
N ARG A 92 7.61 -28.95 -38.66
CA ARG A 92 8.40 -29.99 -37.99
C ARG A 92 9.00 -29.43 -36.72
N GLN A 93 8.93 -30.23 -35.67
CA GLN A 93 9.43 -29.87 -34.36
C GLN A 93 10.76 -30.58 -34.09
N ARG A 94 11.75 -29.82 -33.61
CA ARG A 94 13.03 -30.34 -33.14
C ARG A 94 13.32 -29.84 -31.73
N VAL A 95 13.89 -30.71 -30.90
CA VAL A 95 14.34 -30.32 -29.55
C VAL A 95 15.80 -29.86 -29.65
N GLU A 96 16.06 -28.65 -29.17
CA GLU A 96 17.41 -28.10 -29.07
C GLU A 96 17.88 -28.12 -27.61
N ARG A 97 19.05 -28.69 -27.37
CA ARG A 97 19.70 -28.68 -26.05
C ARG A 97 20.38 -27.34 -25.81
N ARG A 98 20.24 -26.82 -24.58
CA ARG A 98 20.81 -25.56 -24.13
C ARG A 98 21.74 -25.80 -22.94
N SER A 99 22.79 -25.01 -22.87
CA SER A 99 23.78 -25.04 -21.78
C SER A 99 23.94 -23.65 -21.17
N PRO A 100 24.54 -23.51 -19.98
CA PRO A 100 24.90 -22.19 -19.44
C PRO A 100 25.80 -21.37 -20.38
N ARG A 101 26.60 -22.02 -21.24
CA ARG A 101 27.40 -21.35 -22.28
C ARG A 101 26.52 -20.79 -23.40
N SER A 102 25.41 -21.45 -23.73
CA SER A 102 24.41 -20.94 -24.68
C SER A 102 23.83 -19.61 -24.19
N ASN A 103 23.59 -19.46 -22.88
CA ASN A 103 23.08 -18.20 -22.30
C ASN A 103 24.04 -17.01 -22.52
N LEU A 104 25.35 -17.23 -22.57
CA LEU A 104 26.33 -16.17 -22.89
C LEU A 104 26.18 -15.70 -24.33
N GLY A 105 26.18 -16.65 -25.28
CA GLY A 105 26.02 -16.34 -26.70
C GLY A 105 24.70 -15.63 -27.01
N GLU A 106 23.60 -16.05 -26.37
CA GLU A 106 22.28 -15.44 -26.51
C GLU A 106 22.26 -14.00 -25.94
N ALA A 107 22.85 -13.78 -24.75
CA ALA A 107 22.98 -12.45 -24.17
C ALA A 107 23.82 -11.51 -25.05
N ASP A 108 24.96 -11.98 -25.56
CA ASP A 108 25.82 -11.21 -26.46
C ASP A 108 25.12 -10.90 -27.77
N ALA A 109 24.34 -11.84 -28.31
CA ALA A 109 23.56 -11.63 -29.53
C ALA A 109 22.47 -10.55 -29.34
N PHE A 110 21.83 -10.51 -28.17
CA PHE A 110 20.92 -9.43 -27.82
C PHE A 110 21.66 -8.08 -27.64
N MET A 111 22.73 -8.05 -26.85
CA MET A 111 23.46 -6.80 -26.54
C MET A 111 24.17 -6.20 -27.77
N SER A 112 24.62 -7.03 -28.70
CA SER A 112 25.14 -6.60 -30.00
C SER A 112 24.06 -6.18 -31.00
N GLY A 113 22.78 -6.42 -30.71
CA GLY A 113 21.66 -6.09 -31.57
C GLY A 113 21.41 -7.09 -32.71
N ARG A 114 22.10 -8.24 -32.73
CA ARG A 114 21.83 -9.37 -33.65
C ARG A 114 20.46 -9.98 -33.41
N LYS A 115 20.02 -10.03 -32.14
CA LYS A 115 18.68 -10.46 -31.74
C LYS A 115 17.90 -9.30 -31.15
N GLN A 116 16.62 -9.19 -31.49
CA GLN A 116 15.76 -8.06 -31.10
C GLN A 116 15.05 -8.31 -29.77
N VAL A 117 14.72 -9.56 -29.48
CA VAL A 117 13.93 -9.95 -28.32
C VAL A 117 14.84 -10.70 -27.35
N LEU A 118 14.74 -10.40 -26.07
CA LEU A 118 15.39 -11.16 -25.00
C LEU A 118 14.32 -11.71 -24.05
N ILE A 119 14.40 -12.99 -23.76
CA ILE A 119 13.63 -13.64 -22.72
C ILE A 119 14.60 -14.14 -21.65
N PHE A 120 14.40 -13.76 -20.40
CA PHE A 120 15.26 -14.19 -19.31
C PHE A 120 14.47 -14.58 -18.06
N SER A 121 15.05 -15.45 -17.24
CA SER A 121 14.53 -15.82 -15.93
C SER A 121 15.61 -15.75 -14.85
N ASP A 122 15.21 -15.76 -13.58
CA ASP A 122 16.14 -15.69 -12.44
C ASP A 122 17.21 -16.80 -12.48
N ALA A 123 16.83 -18.01 -12.92
CA ALA A 123 17.74 -19.15 -13.02
C ALA A 123 18.78 -19.03 -14.15
N GLY A 124 18.55 -18.19 -15.17
CA GLY A 124 19.44 -18.04 -16.33
C GLY A 124 20.27 -16.76 -16.33
N GLY A 125 19.84 -15.72 -15.61
CA GLY A 125 20.34 -14.35 -15.70
C GLY A 125 21.21 -13.86 -14.54
N THR A 126 21.65 -14.73 -13.63
CA THR A 126 22.49 -14.34 -12.49
C THR A 126 23.75 -13.59 -12.94
N GLY A 127 24.00 -12.43 -12.34
CA GLY A 127 25.17 -11.59 -12.62
C GLY A 127 25.16 -10.78 -13.93
N ARG A 128 24.16 -10.91 -14.81
CA ARG A 128 24.15 -10.23 -16.13
C ARG A 128 23.32 -8.94 -16.15
N SER A 129 23.55 -8.09 -17.15
CA SER A 129 22.81 -6.84 -17.36
C SER A 129 22.43 -6.71 -18.83
N TYR A 130 21.20 -6.27 -19.09
CA TYR A 130 20.56 -6.19 -20.41
C TYR A 130 20.03 -4.78 -20.73
N HIS A 131 20.38 -3.80 -19.90
CA HIS A 131 20.09 -2.39 -20.13
C HIS A 131 20.67 -1.90 -21.45
N ALA A 132 20.19 -0.75 -21.94
CA ALA A 132 20.77 -0.08 -23.10
C ALA A 132 22.12 0.56 -22.73
N ASP A 133 23.11 -0.27 -22.40
CA ASP A 133 24.46 0.15 -22.00
C ASP A 133 25.06 1.04 -23.08
N ARG A 134 25.59 2.21 -22.70
CA ARG A 134 26.21 3.17 -23.63
C ARG A 134 27.35 2.56 -24.45
N ASN A 135 27.97 1.49 -23.97
CA ASN A 135 29.09 0.82 -24.61
C ASN A 135 28.67 -0.34 -25.53
N CYS A 136 27.38 -0.70 -25.59
CA CYS A 136 26.93 -1.79 -26.45
C CYS A 136 26.44 -1.28 -27.80
N ALA A 137 26.52 -2.12 -28.84
CA ALA A 137 26.09 -1.74 -30.19
C ALA A 137 24.58 -1.43 -30.29
N SER A 138 23.79 -1.93 -29.35
CA SER A 138 22.34 -1.69 -29.27
C SER A 138 21.96 -0.57 -28.28
N ALA A 139 22.90 0.30 -27.89
CA ALA A 139 22.69 1.41 -26.95
C ALA A 139 21.58 2.38 -27.38
N ASN A 140 21.46 2.64 -28.69
CA ASN A 140 20.44 3.51 -29.26
C ASN A 140 19.03 2.90 -29.25
N ARG A 141 18.87 1.62 -28.89
CA ARG A 141 17.56 0.94 -28.84
C ARG A 141 17.00 0.96 -27.43
N ARG A 142 15.92 1.72 -27.23
CA ARG A 142 15.23 1.78 -25.93
C ARG A 142 14.68 0.40 -25.55
N ARG A 143 14.91 -0.03 -24.30
CA ARG A 143 14.41 -1.32 -23.80
C ARG A 143 12.93 -1.21 -23.43
N VAL A 144 12.12 -2.16 -23.89
CA VAL A 144 10.75 -2.37 -23.42
C VAL A 144 10.69 -3.72 -22.71
N HIS A 145 10.54 -3.70 -21.40
CA HIS A 145 10.57 -4.88 -20.55
C HIS A 145 9.14 -5.32 -20.23
N PHE A 146 8.74 -6.45 -20.81
CA PHE A 146 7.48 -7.11 -20.50
C PHE A 146 7.64 -8.03 -19.29
N LEU A 147 6.84 -7.80 -18.24
CA LEU A 147 6.85 -8.62 -17.04
C LEU A 147 5.71 -9.64 -17.13
N LEU A 148 6.05 -10.85 -17.57
CA LEU A 148 5.12 -11.96 -17.78
C LEU A 148 4.82 -12.72 -16.49
N GLU A 149 5.88 -13.15 -15.79
CA GLU A 149 5.78 -13.88 -14.53
C GLU A 149 6.65 -13.17 -13.49
N PRO A 150 6.07 -12.28 -12.69
CA PRO A 150 6.81 -11.67 -11.61
C PRO A 150 7.01 -12.67 -10.47
N GLY A 151 8.23 -12.73 -9.93
CA GLY A 151 8.51 -13.56 -8.77
C GLY A 151 7.60 -13.20 -7.58
N TRP A 152 7.10 -14.24 -6.88
CA TRP A 152 6.24 -14.12 -5.69
C TRP A 152 6.85 -13.25 -4.58
N ARG A 153 8.18 -13.23 -4.51
CA ARG A 153 8.92 -12.32 -3.64
C ARG A 153 9.28 -11.08 -4.42
N ALA A 154 8.83 -9.96 -3.92
CA ALA A 154 9.07 -8.69 -4.58
C ALA A 154 10.56 -8.26 -4.59
N SER A 155 11.44 -8.90 -3.80
CA SER A 155 12.90 -8.79 -3.97
C SER A 155 13.42 -9.44 -5.25
N SER A 156 12.88 -10.60 -5.63
CA SER A 156 13.21 -11.30 -6.89
C SER A 156 12.74 -10.49 -8.10
N ALA A 157 11.54 -9.93 -8.04
CA ALA A 157 11.04 -9.04 -9.11
C ALA A 157 11.94 -7.80 -9.30
N ILE A 158 12.35 -7.13 -8.22
CA ILE A 158 13.31 -6.01 -8.29
C ILE A 158 14.62 -6.43 -8.92
N GLN A 159 15.14 -7.60 -8.53
CA GLN A 159 16.40 -8.11 -9.08
C GLN A 159 16.31 -8.33 -10.59
N GLY A 160 15.17 -8.83 -11.09
CA GLY A 160 14.87 -8.97 -12.51
C GLY A 160 14.79 -7.62 -13.23
N LEU A 161 14.10 -6.63 -12.66
CA LEU A 161 13.97 -5.28 -13.22
C LEU A 161 15.33 -4.55 -13.29
N GLY A 162 16.18 -4.73 -12.28
CA GLY A 162 17.55 -4.23 -12.24
C GLY A 162 18.47 -4.81 -13.31
N ARG A 163 18.04 -5.86 -14.05
CA ARG A 163 18.80 -6.36 -15.21
C ARG A 163 18.69 -5.39 -16.38
N SER A 164 17.54 -4.77 -16.59
CA SER A 164 17.29 -3.83 -17.70
C SER A 164 17.41 -2.35 -17.31
N HIS A 165 17.55 -2.03 -16.02
CA HIS A 165 17.69 -0.67 -15.51
C HIS A 165 19.01 -0.51 -14.74
N ARG A 166 19.96 0.26 -15.27
CA ARG A 166 21.29 0.50 -14.67
C ARG A 166 21.77 1.94 -14.93
N THR A 167 22.73 2.40 -14.14
CA THR A 167 23.27 3.77 -14.20
C THR A 167 23.92 4.12 -15.55
N ASN A 168 24.61 3.19 -16.21
CA ASN A 168 25.32 3.44 -17.50
C ASN A 168 24.43 3.29 -18.75
N GLN A 169 23.11 3.49 -18.63
CA GLN A 169 22.19 3.33 -19.76
C GLN A 169 22.07 4.60 -20.61
N ALA A 170 22.05 4.46 -21.93
CA ALA A 170 21.79 5.54 -22.88
C ALA A 170 20.32 6.02 -22.82
N SER A 171 19.39 5.11 -22.49
CA SER A 171 17.97 5.42 -22.32
C SER A 171 17.35 4.57 -21.21
N ALA A 172 16.36 5.13 -20.52
CA ALA A 172 15.62 4.40 -19.49
C ALA A 172 14.65 3.39 -20.11
N PRO A 173 14.56 2.17 -19.54
CA PRO A 173 13.62 1.17 -20.01
C PRO A 173 12.16 1.63 -19.82
N ILE A 174 11.26 1.05 -20.61
CA ILE A 174 9.82 1.10 -20.41
C ILE A 174 9.41 -0.23 -19.80
N PHE A 175 8.80 -0.23 -18.62
CA PHE A 175 8.25 -1.44 -18.02
C PHE A 175 6.78 -1.61 -18.42
N ARG A 176 6.40 -2.82 -18.81
CA ARG A 176 5.06 -3.24 -19.25
C ARG A 176 4.68 -4.49 -18.46
N PRO A 177 4.01 -4.37 -17.31
CA PRO A 177 3.36 -5.51 -16.67
C PRO A 177 2.33 -6.11 -17.63
N VAL A 178 2.33 -7.43 -17.77
CA VAL A 178 1.35 -8.14 -18.58
C VAL A 178 0.43 -8.90 -17.65
N THR A 179 -0.88 -8.75 -17.84
CA THR A 179 -1.89 -9.52 -17.11
C THR A 179 -2.99 -9.99 -18.03
N THR A 180 -3.58 -11.12 -17.67
CA THR A 180 -4.81 -11.61 -18.27
C THR A 180 -6.03 -10.93 -17.64
N ASP A 181 -7.22 -11.29 -18.13
CA ASP A 181 -8.52 -10.96 -17.57
C ASP A 181 -8.89 -11.78 -16.32
N CYS A 182 -7.98 -12.64 -15.86
CA CYS A 182 -8.10 -13.33 -14.58
C CYS A 182 -7.87 -12.34 -13.44
N ARG A 183 -8.91 -12.00 -12.68
CA ARG A 183 -8.81 -11.03 -11.56
C ARG A 183 -7.81 -11.50 -10.49
N GLY A 184 -7.58 -12.81 -10.34
CA GLY A 184 -6.54 -13.32 -9.44
C GLY A 184 -5.11 -13.01 -9.85
N GLU A 185 -4.86 -12.65 -11.12
CA GLU A 185 -3.54 -12.18 -11.56
C GLU A 185 -3.28 -10.72 -11.21
N ARG A 186 -4.34 -9.89 -11.11
CA ARG A 186 -4.21 -8.47 -10.70
C ARG A 186 -3.56 -8.32 -9.33
N ARG A 187 -3.75 -9.31 -8.45
CA ARG A 187 -3.08 -9.46 -7.14
C ARG A 187 -1.56 -9.31 -7.23
N PHE A 188 -0.93 -9.83 -8.30
CA PHE A 188 0.51 -9.82 -8.41
C PHE A 188 1.05 -8.46 -8.84
N ILE A 189 0.30 -7.73 -9.69
CA ILE A 189 0.76 -6.42 -10.19
C ILE A 189 0.89 -5.41 -9.05
N SER A 190 -0.06 -5.36 -8.10
CA SER A 190 -0.08 -4.31 -7.05
C SER A 190 1.16 -4.33 -6.16
N THR A 191 1.62 -5.52 -5.75
CA THR A 191 2.86 -5.68 -4.97
C THR A 191 4.11 -5.23 -5.74
N ILE A 192 4.14 -5.40 -7.06
CA ILE A 192 5.28 -5.06 -7.92
C ILE A 192 5.26 -3.60 -8.33
N ALA A 193 4.09 -3.07 -8.64
CA ALA A 193 3.87 -1.70 -9.08
C ALA A 193 4.30 -0.67 -8.04
N ARG A 194 3.91 -0.88 -6.78
CA ARG A 194 4.37 -0.05 -5.64
C ARG A 194 5.89 0.00 -5.55
N ARG A 195 6.57 -1.10 -5.91
CA ARG A 195 8.04 -1.19 -5.90
C ARG A 195 8.67 -0.63 -7.18
N LEU A 196 8.00 -0.69 -8.33
CA LEU A 196 8.38 0.04 -9.56
C LEU A 196 8.34 1.56 -9.33
N ASP A 197 7.35 2.05 -8.59
CA ASP A 197 7.23 3.44 -8.15
C ASP A 197 8.38 3.86 -7.22
N SER A 198 8.75 2.96 -6.30
CA SER A 198 9.89 3.13 -5.40
C SER A 198 11.23 3.19 -6.15
N LEU A 199 11.36 2.48 -7.28
CA LEU A 199 12.56 2.47 -8.12
C LEU A 199 12.67 3.67 -9.09
N GLY A 200 11.69 4.58 -9.10
CA GLY A 200 11.66 5.73 -10.03
C GLY A 200 11.54 5.34 -11.50
N ALA A 201 11.14 4.10 -11.77
CA ALA A 201 11.20 3.45 -13.08
C ALA A 201 10.10 3.87 -14.08
N LEU A 202 9.04 4.54 -13.61
CA LEU A 202 7.98 5.10 -14.45
C LEU A 202 8.34 6.52 -14.91
N THR A 203 8.44 6.70 -16.23
CA THR A 203 8.75 8.01 -16.86
C THR A 203 7.57 9.00 -16.79
N ARG A 204 7.85 10.31 -16.79
CA ARG A 204 6.87 11.42 -16.59
C ARG A 204 5.54 11.25 -17.36
N GLY A 205 5.58 10.81 -18.63
CA GLY A 205 4.36 10.62 -19.44
C GLY A 205 3.51 9.40 -19.07
N GLN A 206 4.10 8.35 -18.50
CA GLN A 206 3.37 7.15 -18.04
C GLN A 206 2.71 7.38 -16.66
N ARG A 207 3.23 8.31 -15.86
CA ARG A 207 2.59 8.72 -14.59
C ARG A 207 1.28 9.47 -14.80
N GLN A 208 1.18 10.28 -15.88
CA GLN A 208 -0.02 11.07 -16.17
C GLN A 208 -1.12 10.31 -16.91
N THR A 209 -0.79 9.21 -17.60
CA THR A 209 -1.77 8.37 -18.33
C THR A 209 -2.05 7.03 -17.65
N GLY A 210 -1.19 6.59 -16.74
CA GLY A 210 -1.34 5.34 -15.99
C GLY A 210 -1.30 5.47 -14.47
N GLY A 211 -0.70 6.51 -13.89
CA GLY A 211 -0.48 6.58 -12.43
C GLY A 211 -1.72 6.85 -11.58
N GLN A 212 -2.79 7.42 -12.15
CA GLN A 212 -4.06 7.64 -11.43
C GLN A 212 -5.11 6.55 -11.70
N ASN A 213 -4.91 5.69 -12.72
CA ASN A 213 -5.88 4.68 -13.16
C ASN A 213 -5.34 3.24 -13.24
N LEU A 214 -4.03 2.99 -13.02
CA LEU A 214 -3.53 1.60 -12.96
C LEU A 214 -3.70 0.96 -11.58
N PHE A 215 -3.83 1.73 -10.50
CA PHE A 215 -3.76 1.18 -9.14
C PHE A 215 -4.77 1.83 -8.22
N ASP A 216 -5.66 0.99 -7.69
CA ASP A 216 -6.49 1.31 -6.55
C ASP A 216 -5.80 0.78 -5.28
N PRO A 217 -5.72 1.54 -4.18
CA PRO A 217 -5.31 0.99 -2.89
C PRO A 217 -6.08 -0.29 -2.47
N ALA A 218 -7.29 -0.51 -3.00
CA ALA A 218 -8.03 -1.76 -2.84
C ALA A 218 -7.33 -2.99 -3.46
N ASP A 219 -6.42 -2.78 -4.40
CA ASP A 219 -5.61 -3.86 -4.98
C ASP A 219 -4.52 -4.39 -4.00
N ASN A 220 -4.35 -3.78 -2.81
CA ASN A 220 -3.40 -4.23 -1.78
C ASN A 220 -4.00 -5.30 -0.85
N LEU A 221 -3.97 -6.55 -1.31
CA LEU A 221 -4.49 -7.70 -0.56
C LEU A 221 -3.61 -8.14 0.64
N GLU A 222 -2.49 -7.46 0.91
CA GLU A 222 -1.67 -7.72 2.10
C GLU A 222 -1.95 -6.73 3.25
N SER A 223 -2.75 -5.69 2.98
CA SER A 223 -3.15 -4.68 3.97
C SER A 223 -4.00 -5.25 5.10
N ASP A 224 -4.05 -4.54 6.22
CA ASP A 224 -4.96 -4.86 7.32
C ASP A 224 -6.43 -4.75 6.86
N TYR A 225 -6.74 -3.75 6.00
CA TYR A 225 -8.06 -3.62 5.37
C TYR A 225 -8.48 -4.85 4.57
N ALA A 226 -7.55 -5.47 3.84
CA ALA A 226 -7.82 -6.68 3.08
C ALA A 226 -8.09 -7.90 3.98
N ARG A 227 -7.38 -8.01 5.11
CA ARG A 227 -7.64 -9.08 6.09
C ARG A 227 -8.99 -8.89 6.78
N ASP A 228 -9.30 -7.67 7.17
CA ASP A 228 -10.59 -7.34 7.79
C ASP A 228 -11.75 -7.52 6.81
N ALA A 229 -11.58 -7.10 5.55
CA ALA A 229 -12.56 -7.32 4.49
C ALA A 229 -12.79 -8.81 4.24
N LEU A 230 -11.77 -9.66 4.39
CA LEU A 230 -11.92 -11.12 4.23
C LEU A 230 -12.73 -11.71 5.39
N THR A 231 -12.45 -11.28 6.63
CA THR A 231 -13.26 -11.67 7.79
C THR A 231 -14.72 -11.29 7.56
N GLN A 232 -14.97 -10.06 7.11
CA GLN A 232 -16.31 -9.60 6.75
C GLN A 232 -16.94 -10.41 5.61
N TRP A 233 -16.16 -10.77 4.58
CA TRP A 233 -16.61 -11.60 3.47
C TRP A 233 -17.10 -12.98 3.96
N TYR A 234 -16.37 -13.62 4.89
CA TYR A 234 -16.83 -14.88 5.50
C TYR A 234 -18.14 -14.74 6.28
N HIS A 235 -18.31 -13.65 7.04
CA HIS A 235 -19.56 -13.39 7.74
C HIS A 235 -20.74 -13.16 6.77
N LEU A 236 -20.51 -12.48 5.65
CA LEU A 236 -21.53 -12.27 4.62
C LEU A 236 -21.87 -13.57 3.88
N LEU A 237 -20.87 -14.42 3.62
CA LEU A 237 -21.07 -15.75 3.05
C LEU A 237 -21.96 -16.61 3.95
N HIS A 238 -21.66 -16.63 5.26
CA HIS A 238 -22.42 -17.40 6.24
C HIS A 238 -23.88 -16.94 6.36
N ARG A 239 -24.12 -15.62 6.27
CA ARG A 239 -25.46 -15.02 6.29
C ARG A 239 -26.22 -15.14 4.96
N GLY A 240 -25.61 -15.73 3.92
CA GLY A 240 -26.22 -15.86 2.60
C GLY A 240 -26.46 -14.52 1.90
N LYS A 241 -25.60 -13.52 2.14
CA LYS A 241 -25.73 -12.17 1.57
C LYS A 241 -24.87 -11.94 0.32
N LEU A 242 -24.01 -12.90 -0.02
CA LEU A 242 -23.19 -12.85 -1.23
C LEU A 242 -23.96 -13.42 -2.42
N MET A 243 -23.76 -12.82 -3.59
CA MET A 243 -24.33 -13.25 -4.87
C MET A 243 -23.37 -14.18 -5.63
N SER A 244 -22.07 -14.11 -5.35
CA SER A 244 -21.05 -14.88 -6.08
C SER A 244 -21.10 -16.39 -5.83
N THR A 245 -21.48 -16.81 -4.62
CA THR A 245 -21.56 -18.23 -4.21
C THR A 245 -22.34 -18.36 -2.90
N SER A 246 -22.94 -19.52 -2.68
CA SER A 246 -23.45 -19.90 -1.36
C SER A 246 -22.34 -20.50 -0.48
N LEU A 247 -22.58 -20.55 0.85
CA LEU A 247 -21.66 -21.19 1.80
C LEU A 247 -21.40 -22.66 1.45
N ALA A 248 -22.46 -23.40 1.12
CA ALA A 248 -22.37 -24.82 0.80
C ALA A 248 -21.50 -25.07 -0.45
N GLU A 249 -21.79 -24.36 -1.54
CA GLU A 249 -21.02 -24.45 -2.79
C GLU A 249 -19.57 -24.02 -2.60
N PHE A 250 -19.33 -22.95 -1.82
CA PHE A 250 -17.97 -22.47 -1.58
C PHE A 250 -17.13 -23.51 -0.80
N VAL A 251 -17.70 -24.12 0.22
CA VAL A 251 -17.03 -25.18 1.01
C VAL A 251 -16.78 -26.40 0.15
N GLU A 252 -17.75 -26.81 -0.68
CA GLU A 252 -17.61 -27.94 -1.60
C GLU A 252 -16.49 -27.71 -2.62
N MET A 253 -16.48 -26.54 -3.27
CA MET A 253 -15.49 -26.21 -4.30
C MET A 253 -14.08 -26.02 -3.74
N THR A 254 -13.94 -25.46 -2.53
CA THR A 254 -12.63 -25.09 -1.97
C THR A 254 -12.06 -26.10 -0.98
N GLY A 255 -12.90 -26.98 -0.43
CA GLY A 255 -12.56 -27.89 0.67
C GLY A 255 -12.17 -27.17 1.97
N LEU A 256 -12.52 -25.89 2.12
CA LEU A 256 -12.24 -25.13 3.35
C LEU A 256 -13.28 -25.43 4.42
N LYS A 257 -12.83 -25.74 5.63
CA LYS A 257 -13.72 -25.79 6.80
C LYS A 257 -13.95 -24.37 7.30
N LEU A 258 -15.20 -23.90 7.25
CA LEU A 258 -15.59 -22.56 7.71
C LEU A 258 -16.54 -22.59 8.91
N VAL A 259 -17.28 -23.69 9.08
CA VAL A 259 -18.28 -23.84 10.14
C VAL A 259 -17.92 -24.98 11.10
N GLU A 260 -18.39 -24.86 12.33
CA GLU A 260 -18.35 -25.94 13.31
C GLU A 260 -19.26 -27.09 12.88
N SER A 261 -18.85 -28.30 13.24
CA SER A 261 -19.63 -29.52 12.94
C SER A 261 -20.96 -29.53 13.71
N GLU A 262 -21.00 -28.85 14.85
CA GLU A 262 -22.17 -28.71 15.72
C GLU A 262 -22.61 -27.24 15.72
N GLY A 263 -23.90 -26.95 15.53
CA GLY A 263 -24.46 -25.60 15.64
C GLY A 263 -24.32 -24.69 14.41
N GLY A 264 -23.50 -25.05 13.42
CA GLY A 264 -23.42 -24.32 12.14
C GLY A 264 -22.88 -22.89 12.24
N ALA A 265 -22.29 -22.52 13.37
CA ALA A 265 -21.60 -21.24 13.56
C ALA A 265 -20.28 -21.21 12.77
N LEU A 266 -19.82 -20.00 12.42
CA LEU A 266 -18.48 -19.83 11.86
C LEU A 266 -17.42 -20.17 12.90
N LEU A 267 -16.32 -20.78 12.46
CA LEU A 267 -15.17 -21.06 13.32
C LEU A 267 -14.54 -19.76 13.83
N ASP A 268 -14.09 -19.76 15.09
CA ASP A 268 -13.31 -18.65 15.66
C ASP A 268 -12.02 -18.37 14.86
N ASN A 269 -11.39 -19.44 14.37
CA ASN A 269 -10.16 -19.37 13.59
C ASN A 269 -10.43 -19.65 12.10
N LEU A 270 -10.87 -18.62 11.39
CA LEU A 270 -11.12 -18.69 9.95
C LEU A 270 -9.82 -18.81 9.14
N PRO A 271 -9.88 -19.42 7.93
CA PRO A 271 -8.71 -19.52 7.07
C PRO A 271 -8.10 -18.15 6.74
N PRO A 272 -6.77 -18.00 6.84
CA PRO A 272 -6.12 -16.73 6.53
C PRO A 272 -6.13 -16.46 5.01
N ILE A 273 -5.97 -15.19 4.65
CA ILE A 273 -6.03 -14.69 3.27
C ILE A 273 -5.16 -15.48 2.28
N GLN A 274 -3.95 -15.89 2.66
CA GLN A 274 -3.08 -16.69 1.80
C GLN A 274 -3.70 -18.05 1.47
N ARG A 275 -4.30 -18.71 2.47
CA ARG A 275 -4.97 -20.01 2.30
C ARG A 275 -6.21 -19.85 1.44
N TRP A 276 -7.03 -18.84 1.70
CA TRP A 276 -8.21 -18.50 0.91
C TRP A 276 -7.85 -18.27 -0.57
N LEU A 277 -6.90 -17.38 -0.84
CA LEU A 277 -6.47 -17.05 -2.21
C LEU A 277 -5.94 -18.27 -2.96
N ASN A 278 -5.14 -19.12 -2.32
CA ASN A 278 -4.61 -20.33 -2.96
C ASN A 278 -5.73 -21.31 -3.37
N ARG A 279 -6.87 -21.33 -2.67
CA ARG A 279 -8.03 -22.13 -3.07
C ARG A 279 -8.79 -21.48 -4.22
N LEU A 280 -8.95 -20.15 -4.20
CA LEU A 280 -9.62 -19.41 -5.28
C LEU A 280 -8.92 -19.59 -6.63
N LEU A 281 -7.58 -19.68 -6.65
CA LEU A 281 -6.80 -19.88 -7.88
C LEU A 281 -7.05 -21.24 -8.56
N ALA A 282 -7.68 -22.19 -7.87
CA ALA A 282 -8.06 -23.49 -8.42
C ALA A 282 -9.50 -23.50 -8.97
N LEU A 283 -10.25 -22.42 -8.79
CA LEU A 283 -11.63 -22.31 -9.27
C LEU A 283 -11.69 -21.96 -10.76
N ARG A 284 -12.86 -22.15 -11.37
CA ARG A 284 -13.10 -21.67 -12.73
C ARG A 284 -13.01 -20.15 -12.77
N ILE A 285 -12.47 -19.59 -13.85
CA ILE A 285 -12.22 -18.15 -14.01
C ILE A 285 -13.45 -17.30 -13.70
N ASN A 286 -14.64 -17.70 -14.17
CA ASN A 286 -15.87 -16.94 -13.92
C ASN A 286 -16.23 -16.88 -12.43
N THR A 287 -16.17 -18.02 -11.73
CA THR A 287 -16.43 -18.10 -10.28
C THR A 287 -15.40 -17.31 -9.49
N GLN A 288 -14.13 -17.47 -9.87
CA GLN A 288 -13.04 -16.70 -9.29
C GLN A 288 -13.29 -15.20 -9.44
N ASN A 289 -13.60 -14.74 -10.66
CA ASN A 289 -13.83 -13.32 -10.94
C ASN A 289 -15.02 -12.75 -10.16
N ALA A 290 -16.13 -13.50 -10.04
CA ALA A 290 -17.30 -13.08 -9.27
C ALA A 290 -16.98 -12.92 -7.77
N ILE A 291 -16.27 -13.89 -7.17
CA ILE A 291 -15.87 -13.81 -5.76
C ILE A 291 -14.92 -12.63 -5.53
N PHE A 292 -13.95 -12.43 -6.42
CA PHE A 292 -13.00 -11.33 -6.31
C PHE A 292 -13.68 -9.96 -6.45
N GLU A 293 -14.72 -9.84 -7.27
CA GLU A 293 -15.45 -8.60 -7.45
C GLU A 293 -16.15 -8.15 -6.17
N GLU A 294 -16.86 -9.06 -5.49
CA GLU A 294 -17.49 -8.76 -4.20
C GLU A 294 -16.46 -8.47 -3.11
N TYR A 295 -15.38 -9.24 -3.08
CA TYR A 295 -14.32 -9.07 -2.09
C TYR A 295 -13.60 -7.72 -2.25
N LEU A 296 -13.27 -7.31 -3.47
CA LEU A 296 -12.65 -6.00 -3.73
C LEU A 296 -13.58 -4.85 -3.33
N ALA A 297 -14.89 -4.97 -3.58
CA ALA A 297 -15.87 -3.97 -3.14
C ALA A 297 -15.88 -3.79 -1.60
N LEU A 298 -15.66 -4.87 -0.83
CA LEU A 298 -15.53 -4.78 0.63
C LEU A 298 -14.25 -4.06 1.06
N ILE A 299 -13.15 -4.27 0.33
CA ILE A 299 -11.88 -3.57 0.59
C ILE A 299 -12.06 -2.08 0.30
N GLU A 300 -12.63 -1.72 -0.85
CA GLU A 300 -12.91 -0.33 -1.23
C GLU A 300 -13.75 0.38 -0.16
N ALA A 301 -14.84 -0.24 0.29
CA ALA A 301 -15.70 0.32 1.33
C ALA A 301 -14.95 0.54 2.67
N ARG A 302 -14.04 -0.37 3.03
CA ARG A 302 -13.21 -0.25 4.23
C ARG A 302 -12.16 0.85 4.11
N ILE A 303 -11.53 0.93 2.95
CA ILE A 303 -10.57 1.98 2.62
C ILE A 303 -11.24 3.35 2.68
N ASP A 304 -12.45 3.47 2.15
CA ASP A 304 -13.21 4.72 2.21
C ASP A 304 -13.62 5.07 3.64
N ALA A 305 -14.04 4.09 4.45
CA ALA A 305 -14.30 4.31 5.87
C ALA A 305 -13.03 4.76 6.64
N ALA A 306 -11.86 4.18 6.33
CA ALA A 306 -10.60 4.59 6.92
C ALA A 306 -10.16 5.99 6.46
N ARG A 307 -10.45 6.36 5.19
CA ARG A 307 -10.20 7.71 4.67
C ARG A 307 -11.07 8.73 5.39
N GLU A 308 -12.35 8.42 5.56
CA GLU A 308 -13.30 9.24 6.33
C GLU A 308 -12.87 9.39 7.80
N ALA A 309 -12.32 8.34 8.40
CA ALA A 309 -11.79 8.36 9.77
C ALA A 309 -10.40 9.02 9.90
N GLY A 310 -9.75 9.37 8.78
CA GLY A 310 -8.39 9.92 8.77
C GLY A 310 -7.30 8.91 9.18
N THR A 311 -7.60 7.61 9.17
CA THR A 311 -6.70 6.52 9.57
C THR A 311 -6.16 5.73 8.38
N PHE A 312 -6.41 6.19 7.14
CA PHE A 312 -6.02 5.49 5.92
C PHE A 312 -4.54 5.63 5.57
N ASP A 313 -3.82 4.50 5.50
CA ASP A 313 -2.41 4.41 5.13
C ASP A 313 -2.22 3.86 3.71
N VAL A 314 -1.62 4.66 2.81
CA VAL A 314 -1.50 4.37 1.37
C VAL A 314 -0.07 4.03 0.94
N GLY A 315 0.90 3.98 1.86
CA GLY A 315 2.31 3.85 1.47
C GLY A 315 2.86 5.16 0.88
N VAL A 316 3.68 5.12 -0.18
CA VAL A 316 4.53 6.27 -0.57
C VAL A 316 3.70 7.47 -1.04
N GLU A 317 3.50 8.41 -0.12
CA GLU A 317 2.76 9.64 -0.38
C GLU A 317 3.67 10.68 -1.07
N THR A 318 3.12 11.37 -2.08
CA THR A 318 3.82 12.44 -2.79
C THR A 318 3.31 13.80 -2.31
N ILE A 319 4.18 14.59 -1.70
CA ILE A 319 3.93 15.99 -1.39
C ILE A 319 4.41 16.83 -2.57
N ILE A 320 3.51 17.60 -3.17
CA ILE A 320 3.85 18.59 -4.19
C ILE A 320 3.79 19.97 -3.52
N ALA A 321 4.96 20.59 -3.38
CA ALA A 321 5.07 21.97 -2.91
C ALA A 321 5.34 22.91 -4.10
N GLU A 322 4.92 24.17 -4.00
CA GLU A 322 5.35 25.19 -4.96
C GLU A 322 6.85 25.45 -4.82
N ARG A 323 7.34 25.45 -3.58
CA ARG A 323 8.74 25.61 -3.23
C ARG A 323 9.09 24.76 -2.03
N VAL A 324 10.28 24.17 -2.07
CA VAL A 324 10.90 23.46 -0.95
C VAL A 324 12.17 24.20 -0.58
N SER A 325 12.24 24.72 0.65
CA SER A 325 13.46 25.29 1.23
C SER A 325 14.14 24.21 2.07
N VAL A 326 15.42 23.93 1.84
CA VAL A 326 16.22 23.19 2.83
C VAL A 326 16.69 24.19 3.87
N LEU A 327 16.20 24.07 5.10
CA LEU A 327 16.61 24.93 6.21
C LEU A 327 17.93 24.45 6.83
N GLU A 328 18.06 23.13 6.99
CA GLU A 328 19.22 22.50 7.60
C GLU A 328 19.44 21.11 7.01
N GLU A 329 20.70 20.70 6.82
CA GLU A 329 21.07 19.38 6.31
C GLU A 329 22.29 18.84 7.07
N GLN A 330 22.21 17.58 7.48
CA GLN A 330 23.23 16.92 8.28
C GLN A 330 23.49 15.51 7.75
N LEU A 331 24.76 15.14 7.57
CA LEU A 331 25.16 13.80 7.14
C LEU A 331 25.09 12.82 8.33
N LEU A 332 24.25 11.78 8.23
CA LEU A 332 24.15 10.72 9.24
C LEU A 332 25.16 9.60 9.00
N ARG A 333 25.34 9.22 7.73
CA ARG A 333 26.21 8.11 7.34
C ARG A 333 26.61 8.23 5.88
N ARG A 334 27.83 7.83 5.57
CA ARG A 334 28.27 7.53 4.20
C ARG A 334 28.52 6.04 4.08
N ASP A 335 27.96 5.41 3.07
CA ASP A 335 28.18 4.00 2.79
C ASP A 335 29.61 3.77 2.28
N PRO A 336 30.40 2.90 2.91
CA PRO A 336 31.83 2.74 2.59
C PRO A 336 32.08 2.09 1.23
N VAL A 337 31.09 1.40 0.64
CA VAL A 337 31.26 0.68 -0.64
C VAL A 337 30.75 1.51 -1.81
N THR A 338 29.61 2.17 -1.65
CA THR A 338 28.91 2.91 -2.72
C THR A 338 29.12 4.42 -2.65
N GLY A 339 29.64 4.94 -1.54
CA GLY A 339 29.75 6.38 -1.29
C GLY A 339 28.40 7.07 -1.08
N ALA A 340 27.28 6.32 -1.10
CA ALA A 340 25.95 6.87 -0.94
C ALA A 340 25.76 7.46 0.46
N GLU A 341 25.11 8.62 0.53
CA GLU A 341 24.90 9.33 1.77
C GLU A 341 23.49 9.08 2.31
N THR A 342 23.40 9.00 3.64
CA THR A 342 22.17 9.10 4.41
C THR A 342 22.23 10.43 5.14
N LYS A 343 21.23 11.29 4.90
CA LYS A 343 21.18 12.64 5.45
C LYS A 343 19.90 12.83 6.25
N LEU A 344 19.96 13.74 7.20
CA LEU A 344 18.83 14.24 7.95
C LEU A 344 18.64 15.71 7.57
N CYS A 345 17.46 16.07 7.09
CA CYS A 345 17.16 17.40 6.57
C CYS A 345 15.95 17.99 7.29
N ARG A 346 16.00 19.30 7.56
CA ARG A 346 14.84 20.11 7.95
C ARG A 346 14.39 20.91 6.74
N LEU A 347 13.16 20.72 6.30
CA LEU A 347 12.60 21.32 5.10
C LEU A 347 11.44 22.24 5.45
N GLU A 348 11.34 23.35 4.73
CA GLU A 348 10.18 24.23 4.73
C GLU A 348 9.44 24.06 3.40
N LEU A 349 8.17 23.70 3.48
CA LEU A 349 7.29 23.41 2.36
C LEU A 349 6.32 24.58 2.18
N HIS A 350 6.34 25.18 0.99
CA HIS A 350 5.40 26.22 0.59
C HIS A 350 4.34 25.59 -0.31
N GLN A 351 3.13 25.42 0.20
CA GLN A 351 2.03 24.77 -0.50
C GLN A 351 0.88 25.74 -0.71
N ARG A 352 0.38 25.84 -1.95
CA ARG A 352 -0.95 26.42 -2.17
C ARG A 352 -2.00 25.33 -2.09
N ARG A 353 -3.06 25.61 -1.35
CA ARG A 353 -4.23 24.75 -1.36
C ARG A 353 -4.92 24.84 -2.71
N ARG A 354 -5.34 23.70 -3.24
CA ARG A 354 -6.11 23.64 -4.49
C ARG A 354 -7.59 23.81 -4.15
N ALA A 355 -8.27 24.66 -4.91
CA ALA A 355 -9.71 24.77 -4.88
C ALA A 355 -10.31 24.17 -6.15
N THR A 356 -11.42 23.46 -6.02
CA THR A 356 -12.15 22.89 -7.15
C THR A 356 -13.23 23.88 -7.61
N PRO A 357 -13.19 24.40 -8.86
CA PRO A 357 -14.22 25.32 -9.36
C PRO A 357 -15.59 24.65 -9.43
N LEU A 358 -16.66 25.38 -9.12
CA LEU A 358 -18.03 24.85 -9.12
C LEU A 358 -18.42 24.21 -10.47
N LYS A 359 -18.01 24.82 -11.58
CA LYS A 359 -18.25 24.28 -12.93
C LYS A 359 -17.71 22.86 -13.11
N ARG A 360 -16.58 22.53 -12.50
CA ARG A 360 -16.00 21.18 -12.56
C ARG A 360 -16.82 20.20 -11.73
N VAL A 361 -17.22 20.60 -10.52
CA VAL A 361 -18.09 19.78 -9.65
C VAL A 361 -19.42 19.50 -10.34
N LEU A 362 -20.04 20.50 -10.96
CA LEU A 362 -21.31 20.34 -11.70
C LEU A 362 -21.16 19.41 -12.90
N ALA A 363 -20.03 19.44 -13.62
CA ALA A 363 -19.76 18.49 -14.70
C ALA A 363 -19.63 17.05 -14.19
N GLU A 364 -19.01 16.85 -13.02
CA GLU A 364 -18.90 15.54 -12.36
C GLU A 364 -20.25 15.03 -11.83
N CYS A 365 -21.19 15.95 -11.53
CA CYS A 365 -22.54 15.64 -11.06
C CYS A 365 -23.60 15.64 -12.17
N ALA A 366 -23.20 15.73 -13.44
CA ALA A 366 -24.12 15.74 -14.57
C ALA A 366 -24.93 14.44 -14.63
N GLY A 367 -26.27 14.56 -14.59
CA GLY A 367 -27.19 13.42 -14.61
C GLY A 367 -27.60 12.89 -13.24
N ILE A 368 -27.10 13.46 -12.14
CA ILE A 368 -27.55 13.14 -10.78
C ILE A 368 -28.82 13.94 -10.46
N ALA A 369 -29.91 13.25 -10.10
CA ALA A 369 -31.13 13.88 -9.61
C ALA A 369 -30.96 14.34 -8.14
N SER A 370 -31.69 15.38 -7.74
CA SER A 370 -31.75 15.87 -6.34
C SER A 370 -30.46 16.52 -5.80
N ILE A 371 -29.77 17.33 -6.60
CA ILE A 371 -28.70 18.21 -6.11
C ILE A 371 -29.29 19.49 -5.51
N ALA A 372 -28.65 20.04 -4.46
CA ALA A 372 -29.05 21.33 -3.88
C ALA A 372 -27.83 22.15 -3.45
N TYR A 373 -27.88 23.46 -3.65
CA TYR A 373 -26.84 24.37 -3.18
C TYR A 373 -27.12 24.76 -1.74
N LEU A 374 -26.13 24.61 -0.86
CA LEU A 374 -26.24 24.91 0.56
C LEU A 374 -25.31 26.04 0.98
N ARG A 375 -25.77 26.86 1.93
CA ARG A 375 -24.97 27.83 2.66
C ARG A 375 -25.08 27.56 4.15
N ASN A 376 -23.95 27.57 4.85
CA ASN A 376 -23.92 27.47 6.29
C ASN A 376 -24.10 28.86 6.92
N GLU A 377 -25.16 29.07 7.69
CA GLU A 377 -25.48 30.40 8.24
C GLU A 377 -24.47 30.91 9.27
N ARG A 378 -23.84 29.99 10.04
CA ARG A 378 -22.87 30.35 11.08
C ARG A 378 -21.49 30.69 10.52
N SER A 379 -21.03 29.93 9.53
CA SER A 379 -19.68 30.08 8.97
C SER A 379 -19.65 30.85 7.66
N GLY A 380 -20.80 31.10 7.03
CA GLY A 380 -20.91 31.72 5.71
C GLY A 380 -20.44 30.84 4.54
N ARG A 381 -19.97 29.62 4.81
CA ARG A 381 -19.40 28.70 3.82
C ARG A 381 -20.45 28.07 2.92
N VAL A 382 -20.03 27.60 1.75
CA VAL A 382 -20.89 27.03 0.72
C VAL A 382 -20.59 25.56 0.48
N ALA A 383 -21.61 24.79 0.08
CA ALA A 383 -21.50 23.39 -0.31
C ALA A 383 -22.53 23.02 -1.39
N LEU A 384 -22.25 21.99 -2.18
CA LEU A 384 -23.20 21.33 -3.07
C LEU A 384 -23.61 20.00 -2.42
N ARG A 385 -24.88 19.85 -2.10
CA ARG A 385 -25.46 18.59 -1.64
C ARG A 385 -25.74 17.70 -2.84
N VAL A 386 -25.20 16.49 -2.82
CA VAL A 386 -25.49 15.44 -3.81
C VAL A 386 -25.87 14.14 -3.09
N PRO A 387 -26.78 13.32 -3.64
CA PRO A 387 -27.13 12.04 -3.05
C PRO A 387 -25.90 11.12 -2.99
N SER A 388 -25.75 10.43 -1.86
CA SER A 388 -24.73 9.42 -1.62
C SER A 388 -25.40 8.09 -1.30
N TRP A 389 -24.64 6.99 -1.37
CA TRP A 389 -25.20 5.67 -1.09
C TRP A 389 -25.58 5.57 0.39
N SER A 390 -26.76 5.01 0.64
CA SER A 390 -27.32 4.85 1.97
C SER A 390 -26.46 3.90 2.82
N ILE A 391 -26.44 4.14 4.13
CA ILE A 391 -25.77 3.28 5.11
C ILE A 391 -26.83 2.36 5.73
N LEU A 392 -26.49 1.09 5.98
CA LEU A 392 -27.32 0.19 6.78
C LEU A 392 -27.03 0.43 8.27
N ASP A 393 -28.06 0.67 9.07
CA ASP A 393 -27.92 0.69 10.53
C ASP A 393 -27.71 -0.72 11.11
N ASP A 394 -27.49 -0.79 12.43
CA ASP A 394 -27.26 -2.04 13.15
C ASP A 394 -28.46 -3.01 13.06
N GLU A 395 -29.63 -2.52 12.64
CA GLU A 395 -30.86 -3.29 12.39
C GLU A 395 -31.11 -3.57 10.89
N GLY A 396 -30.21 -3.15 9.99
CA GLY A 396 -30.31 -3.39 8.55
C GLY A 396 -31.27 -2.46 7.80
N ARG A 397 -31.64 -1.30 8.36
CA ARG A 397 -32.44 -0.27 7.69
C ARG A 397 -31.55 0.69 6.90
N SER A 398 -32.01 1.10 5.73
CA SER A 398 -31.30 2.00 4.83
C SER A 398 -31.46 3.46 5.28
N ILE A 399 -30.37 4.08 5.74
CA ILE A 399 -30.31 5.49 6.13
C ILE A 399 -29.81 6.32 4.93
N PRO A 400 -30.59 7.32 4.44
CA PRO A 400 -30.13 8.20 3.37
C PRO A 400 -28.96 9.07 3.83
N VAL A 401 -27.93 9.14 2.99
CA VAL A 401 -26.71 9.93 3.22
C VAL A 401 -26.52 10.91 2.08
N TRP A 402 -26.15 12.13 2.43
CA TRP A 402 -25.79 13.17 1.48
C TRP A 402 -24.28 13.40 1.49
N ARG A 403 -23.73 13.73 0.34
CA ARG A 403 -22.36 14.24 0.23
C ARG A 403 -22.43 15.76 0.03
N LEU A 404 -21.82 16.50 0.94
CA LEU A 404 -21.61 17.94 0.85
C LEU A 404 -20.26 18.21 0.19
N VAL A 405 -20.27 18.52 -1.10
CA VAL A 405 -19.06 18.87 -1.86
C VAL A 405 -18.74 20.34 -1.64
N ARG A 406 -17.48 20.66 -1.38
CA ARG A 406 -16.97 22.01 -1.11
C ARG A 406 -15.73 22.32 -1.97
N PRO A 407 -15.32 23.60 -2.10
CA PRO A 407 -14.11 23.97 -2.84
C PRO A 407 -12.84 23.23 -2.42
N ASN A 408 -12.67 22.92 -1.12
CA ASN A 408 -11.48 22.31 -0.53
C ASN A 408 -11.68 20.85 -0.06
N GLY A 409 -12.75 20.18 -0.47
CA GLY A 409 -13.00 18.79 -0.08
C GLY A 409 -14.48 18.42 -0.15
N SER A 410 -14.83 17.27 0.41
CA SER A 410 -16.23 16.88 0.57
C SER A 410 -16.43 16.12 1.87
N GLU A 411 -17.59 16.26 2.47
CA GLU A 411 -18.00 15.57 3.69
C GLU A 411 -19.26 14.76 3.42
N ARG A 412 -19.43 13.61 4.07
CA ARG A 412 -20.69 12.88 4.06
C ARG A 412 -21.46 13.12 5.35
N VAL A 413 -22.75 13.35 5.22
CA VAL A 413 -23.63 13.69 6.33
C VAL A 413 -24.93 12.90 6.20
N ARG A 414 -25.40 12.31 7.30
CA ARG A 414 -26.70 11.63 7.36
C ARG A 414 -27.80 12.68 7.21
N ASP A 415 -28.92 12.30 6.59
CA ASP A 415 -30.05 13.21 6.37
C ASP A 415 -30.53 13.89 7.66
N GLU A 416 -30.72 13.13 8.74
CA GLU A 416 -31.12 13.64 10.06
C GLU A 416 -30.13 14.69 10.59
N ARG A 417 -28.83 14.40 10.50
CA ARG A 417 -27.77 15.30 10.97
C ARG A 417 -27.65 16.57 10.11
N LEU A 418 -27.97 16.47 8.82
CA LEU A 418 -28.03 17.63 7.94
C LEU A 418 -29.23 18.52 8.31
N ALA A 419 -30.38 17.93 8.62
CA ALA A 419 -31.57 18.66 9.06
C ALA A 419 -31.35 19.42 10.38
N GLU A 420 -30.55 18.87 11.29
CA GLU A 420 -30.17 19.50 12.58
C GLU A 420 -29.01 20.51 12.45
N SER A 421 -28.42 20.63 11.26
CA SER A 421 -27.26 21.50 11.03
C SER A 421 -27.65 22.94 10.69
N SER A 422 -26.66 23.82 10.60
CA SER A 422 -26.86 25.22 10.16
C SER A 422 -26.75 25.39 8.64
N TRP A 423 -26.91 24.33 7.85
CA TRP A 423 -26.89 24.37 6.39
C TRP A 423 -28.30 24.64 5.85
N GLN A 424 -28.44 25.70 5.06
CA GLN A 424 -29.70 26.11 4.43
C GLN A 424 -29.57 26.06 2.90
N GLU A 425 -30.64 25.67 2.22
CA GLU A 425 -30.68 25.73 0.75
C GLU A 425 -30.65 27.18 0.26
N VAL A 426 -29.86 27.44 -0.78
CA VAL A 426 -29.70 28.76 -1.40
C VAL A 426 -29.83 28.66 -2.92
N GLY A 427 -30.13 29.79 -3.56
CA GLY A 427 -30.15 29.88 -5.02
C GLY A 427 -28.77 29.70 -5.66
N GLU A 428 -28.75 29.21 -6.90
CA GLU A 428 -27.54 28.94 -7.68
C GLU A 428 -26.63 30.16 -7.82
N ASP A 429 -27.19 31.35 -8.09
CA ASP A 429 -26.43 32.58 -8.28
C ASP A 429 -25.61 32.96 -7.02
N LEU A 430 -26.25 32.85 -5.84
CA LEU A 430 -25.59 33.14 -4.56
C LEU A 430 -24.53 32.08 -4.25
N ALA A 431 -24.83 30.81 -4.53
CA ALA A 431 -23.89 29.72 -4.32
C ALA A 431 -22.65 29.85 -5.19
N GLN A 432 -22.81 30.23 -6.46
CA GLN A 432 -21.69 30.43 -7.38
C GLN A 432 -20.77 31.57 -6.93
N GLN A 433 -21.34 32.69 -6.47
CA GLN A 433 -20.57 33.81 -5.95
C GLN A 433 -19.77 33.44 -4.70
N LEU A 434 -20.43 32.77 -3.73
CA LEU A 434 -19.77 32.33 -2.50
C LEU A 434 -18.70 31.27 -2.76
N TRP A 435 -18.96 30.35 -3.70
CA TRP A 435 -18.01 29.30 -4.08
C TRP A 435 -16.76 29.88 -4.73
N GLN A 436 -16.94 30.85 -5.63
CA GLN A 436 -15.83 31.55 -6.28
C GLN A 436 -14.97 32.30 -5.27
N ARG A 437 -15.60 33.03 -4.35
CA ARG A 437 -14.90 33.74 -3.27
C ARG A 437 -14.11 32.79 -2.38
N GLU A 438 -14.72 31.68 -1.97
CA GLU A 438 -14.04 30.67 -1.15
C GLU A 438 -12.86 30.02 -1.92
N CYS A 439 -13.00 29.77 -3.23
CA CYS A 439 -11.89 29.30 -4.07
C CYS A 439 -10.73 30.30 -4.11
N GLU A 440 -11.03 31.60 -4.25
CA GLU A 440 -10.01 32.67 -4.27
C GLU A 440 -9.30 32.77 -2.92
N GLU A 441 -10.03 32.69 -1.81
CA GLU A 441 -9.47 32.68 -0.45
C GLU A 441 -8.54 31.46 -0.24
N ILE A 442 -8.93 30.27 -0.72
CA ILE A 442 -8.12 29.04 -0.63
C ILE A 442 -6.84 29.14 -1.46
N VAL A 443 -6.93 29.66 -2.69
CA VAL A 443 -5.78 29.78 -3.60
C VAL A 443 -4.83 30.89 -3.18
N ALA A 444 -5.33 31.94 -2.53
CA ALA A 444 -4.52 33.04 -2.00
C ALA A 444 -3.70 32.66 -0.76
N HIS A 445 -4.13 31.63 -0.01
CA HIS A 445 -3.44 31.20 1.20
C HIS A 445 -2.24 30.28 0.86
N LEU A 446 -1.04 30.78 1.12
CA LEU A 446 0.18 29.97 1.09
C LEU A 446 0.36 29.29 2.46
N ASP A 447 0.25 27.97 2.49
CA ASP A 447 0.52 27.16 3.68
C ASP A 447 2.04 26.91 3.75
N VAL A 448 2.67 27.36 4.84
CA VAL A 448 4.11 27.17 5.07
C VAL A 448 4.27 26.19 6.22
N GLN A 449 4.78 25.01 5.92
CA GLN A 449 4.97 23.93 6.90
C GLN A 449 6.44 23.54 7.00
N THR A 450 6.95 23.41 8.23
CA THR A 450 8.27 22.82 8.45
C THR A 450 8.14 21.33 8.75
N ILE A 451 8.95 20.51 8.09
CA ILE A 451 9.02 19.07 8.33
C ILE A 451 10.47 18.62 8.46
N ASN A 452 10.68 17.50 9.14
CA ASN A 452 11.99 16.86 9.19
C ASN A 452 11.97 15.56 8.40
N ILE A 453 13.03 15.27 7.65
CA ILE A 453 13.10 14.09 6.79
C ILE A 453 14.48 13.43 6.82
N ALA A 454 14.52 12.12 7.00
CA ALA A 454 15.70 11.31 6.74
C ALA A 454 15.69 10.90 5.26
N THR A 455 16.71 11.27 4.49
CA THR A 455 16.80 11.06 3.03
C THR A 455 18.10 10.37 2.62
N GLY A 456 18.15 9.83 1.40
CA GLY A 456 19.31 9.09 0.87
C GLY A 456 19.20 7.57 1.07
N LEU A 457 20.31 6.90 1.40
CA LEU A 457 20.31 5.44 1.57
C LEU A 457 19.76 5.05 2.97
N LEU A 458 18.46 4.76 3.05
CA LEU A 458 17.77 4.55 4.35
C LEU A 458 17.87 3.13 4.91
N LEU A 459 18.07 2.12 4.07
CA LEU A 459 18.08 0.71 4.50
C LEU A 459 19.12 0.40 5.60
N PRO A 460 20.35 0.94 5.57
CA PRO A 460 21.37 0.70 6.60
C PRO A 460 21.09 1.36 7.95
N VAL A 461 20.16 2.33 8.00
CA VAL A 461 19.78 3.06 9.22
C VAL A 461 18.36 2.73 9.66
N TRP A 462 17.71 1.78 8.99
CA TRP A 462 16.29 1.48 9.14
C TRP A 462 15.89 1.12 10.56
N ASN A 463 16.72 0.35 11.25
CA ASN A 463 16.54 -0.08 12.64
C ASN A 463 16.74 1.03 13.68
N ARG A 464 17.18 2.21 13.27
CA ARG A 464 17.40 3.38 14.14
C ARG A 464 16.43 4.52 13.88
N LEU A 465 15.64 4.42 12.80
CA LEU A 465 14.56 5.36 12.56
C LEU A 465 13.40 5.06 13.53
N PRO A 466 12.68 6.08 14.04
CA PRO A 466 11.58 5.87 14.98
C PRO A 466 10.49 4.97 14.39
N ASP A 467 9.65 4.28 15.17
CA ASP A 467 8.61 3.38 14.63
C ASP A 467 7.23 4.05 14.44
N ASP A 468 7.13 5.35 14.71
CA ASP A 468 5.89 6.13 14.73
C ASP A 468 5.29 6.37 13.33
N ASP A 469 6.11 6.66 12.33
CA ASP A 469 5.65 6.86 10.94
C ASP A 469 6.56 6.15 9.93
N VAL A 470 6.21 4.95 9.47
CA VAL A 470 7.06 4.12 8.56
C VAL A 470 6.95 4.54 7.08
N ARG A 471 6.20 5.61 6.79
CA ARG A 471 5.94 6.05 5.42
C ARG A 471 7.16 6.72 4.80
N VAL A 472 7.43 6.38 3.55
CA VAL A 472 8.44 7.07 2.73
C VAL A 472 7.70 8.10 1.90
N TRP A 473 8.13 9.36 1.98
CA TRP A 473 7.55 10.48 1.29
C TRP A 473 8.41 10.89 0.10
N ARG A 474 7.76 11.27 -1.00
CA ARG A 474 8.38 11.99 -2.11
C ARG A 474 7.93 13.44 -2.06
N ILE A 475 8.85 14.34 -1.76
CA ILE A 475 8.58 15.79 -1.76
C ILE A 475 9.15 16.35 -3.04
N SER A 476 8.31 16.94 -3.89
CA SER A 476 8.75 17.57 -5.13
C SER A 476 8.35 19.04 -5.16
N ASP A 477 9.26 19.89 -5.62
CA ASP A 477 8.93 21.26 -5.97
C ASP A 477 8.49 21.39 -7.46
N MET A 478 7.90 22.53 -7.82
CA MET A 478 7.55 22.86 -9.21
C MET A 478 8.78 23.09 -10.10
N GLN A 479 9.97 23.25 -9.51
CA GLN A 479 11.24 23.57 -10.18
C GLN A 479 11.99 22.30 -10.62
N GLY A 480 11.51 21.12 -10.20
CA GLY A 480 11.98 19.81 -10.64
C GLY A 480 12.89 19.09 -9.65
N ALA A 481 13.17 19.65 -8.47
CA ALA A 481 13.88 18.97 -7.40
C ALA A 481 12.92 18.03 -6.64
N ALA A 482 13.39 16.83 -6.34
CA ALA A 482 12.62 15.83 -5.58
C ALA A 482 13.48 15.22 -4.48
N ILE A 483 12.97 15.26 -3.26
CA ILE A 483 13.57 14.66 -2.06
C ILE A 483 12.74 13.43 -1.72
N ILE A 484 13.40 12.27 -1.58
CA ILE A 484 12.75 11.03 -1.16
C ILE A 484 13.30 10.66 0.20
N GLY A 485 12.42 10.47 1.17
CA GLY A 485 12.87 10.14 2.52
C GLY A 485 11.73 9.84 3.46
N ARG A 486 12.06 9.51 4.71
CA ARG A 486 11.09 9.24 5.76
C ARG A 486 10.90 10.49 6.59
N ILE A 487 9.66 10.97 6.71
CA ILE A 487 9.38 12.09 7.62
C ILE A 487 9.59 11.60 9.04
N VAL A 488 10.32 12.38 9.83
CA VAL A 488 10.65 12.06 11.22
C VAL A 488 9.95 13.07 12.11
N THR A 489 9.24 12.59 13.12
CA THR A 489 8.63 13.47 14.12
C THR A 489 9.71 14.26 14.87
N PRO A 490 9.39 15.43 15.44
CA PRO A 490 10.37 16.21 16.20
C PRO A 490 11.05 15.41 17.32
N ALA A 491 10.30 14.59 18.06
CA ALA A 491 10.85 13.73 19.12
C ALA A 491 11.72 12.58 18.56
N GLY A 492 11.32 12.01 17.42
CA GLY A 492 12.09 10.98 16.72
C GLY A 492 13.39 11.52 16.11
N PHE A 493 13.39 12.80 15.73
CA PHE A 493 14.53 13.49 15.18
C PHE A 493 15.67 13.60 16.19
N GLU A 494 15.37 14.02 17.43
CA GLU A 494 16.37 14.11 18.51
C GLU A 494 16.98 12.73 18.82
N LYS A 495 16.14 11.69 18.93
CA LYS A 495 16.59 10.31 19.15
C LYS A 495 17.51 9.84 18.02
N LEU A 496 17.15 10.13 16.77
CA LEU A 496 17.95 9.77 15.60
C LEU A 496 19.28 10.51 15.56
N ALA A 497 19.29 11.84 15.78
CA ALA A 497 20.51 12.64 15.82
C ALA A 497 21.47 12.15 16.92
N ALA A 498 20.95 11.88 18.13
CA ALA A 498 21.72 11.31 19.24
C ALA A 498 22.27 9.91 18.93
N ALA A 499 21.49 9.03 18.29
CA ALA A 499 21.90 7.67 17.95
C ALA A 499 23.06 7.60 16.93
N PHE A 500 23.27 8.67 16.16
CA PHE A 500 24.39 8.80 15.23
C PHE A 500 25.51 9.71 15.75
N GLY A 501 25.42 10.19 16.99
CA GLY A 501 26.44 11.06 17.60
C GLY A 501 26.52 12.44 16.94
N VAL A 502 25.41 12.90 16.37
CA VAL A 502 25.37 14.13 15.59
C VAL A 502 24.69 15.22 16.42
N SER A 503 25.43 16.29 16.73
CA SER A 503 24.90 17.44 17.45
C SER A 503 24.13 18.35 16.49
N MET A 504 22.82 18.16 16.41
CA MET A 504 21.94 19.17 15.83
C MET A 504 21.18 19.81 17.00
N ALA A 505 21.47 21.07 17.29
CA ALA A 505 20.72 21.82 18.29
C ALA A 505 19.37 22.20 17.68
N ILE A 506 18.37 21.32 17.78
CA ILE A 506 17.02 21.65 17.30
C ILE A 506 16.49 22.78 18.18
N LYS A 507 16.46 23.99 17.63
CA LYS A 507 15.61 25.04 18.18
C LYS A 507 14.19 24.73 17.70
N LEU A 508 13.45 23.96 18.50
CA LEU A 508 12.02 23.76 18.29
C LEU A 508 11.32 25.10 18.47
N SER A 509 10.39 25.44 17.58
CA SER A 509 9.54 26.60 17.79
C SER A 509 8.56 26.33 18.96
N PRO A 510 8.07 27.36 19.64
CA PRO A 510 7.05 27.21 20.68
C PRO A 510 5.83 26.40 20.20
N ALA A 511 5.39 26.61 18.95
CA ALA A 511 4.30 25.84 18.33
C ALA A 511 4.63 24.35 18.17
N GLU A 512 5.87 24.02 17.76
CA GLU A 512 6.34 22.62 17.64
C GLU A 512 6.43 21.93 18.99
N ILE A 513 6.84 22.64 20.06
CA ILE A 513 6.88 22.11 21.43
C ILE A 513 5.46 21.82 21.93
N VAL A 514 4.50 22.71 21.69
CA VAL A 514 3.09 22.50 22.08
C VAL A 514 2.48 21.32 21.32
N ALA A 515 2.75 21.20 20.02
CA ALA A 515 2.29 20.08 19.20
C ALA A 515 2.90 18.75 19.67
N ALA A 516 4.21 18.70 19.93
CA ALA A 516 4.90 17.52 20.43
C ALA A 516 4.45 17.15 21.86
N GLY A 517 4.08 18.15 22.67
CA GLY A 517 3.53 17.97 24.02
C GLY A 517 2.19 17.25 24.07
N GLN A 518 1.51 17.04 22.94
CA GLN A 518 0.29 16.24 22.86
C GLN A 518 0.55 14.72 23.01
N ASN A 519 1.80 14.29 22.92
CA ASN A 519 2.21 12.91 23.17
C ASN A 519 2.42 12.63 24.67
N ARG A 520 2.20 11.38 25.10
CA ARG A 520 2.35 10.97 26.51
C ARG A 520 3.80 11.00 27.02
N GLU A 521 4.79 10.75 26.14
CA GLU A 521 6.23 10.80 26.48
C GLU A 521 6.72 12.25 26.76
N GLY A 522 6.04 13.24 26.20
CA GLY A 522 6.36 14.66 26.33
C GLY A 522 7.66 15.09 25.64
N VAL A 523 7.81 16.40 25.48
CA VAL A 523 8.96 17.06 24.84
C VAL A 523 9.68 17.97 25.85
N ALA A 524 11.00 18.08 25.75
CA ALA A 524 11.76 18.99 26.62
C ALA A 524 11.39 20.45 26.34
N ILE A 525 11.35 21.28 27.38
CA ILE A 525 11.12 22.73 27.23
C ILE A 525 12.47 23.45 27.37
N PRO A 526 13.03 24.02 26.29
CA PRO A 526 14.26 24.82 26.39
C PRO A 526 14.08 25.96 27.40
N GLY A 527 15.05 26.13 28.31
CA GLY A 527 14.99 27.13 29.39
C GLY A 527 14.44 26.62 30.74
N LEU A 528 13.90 25.39 30.79
CA LEU A 528 13.55 24.67 32.02
C LEU A 528 14.28 23.32 32.08
N GLU A 529 15.35 23.25 32.86
CA GLU A 529 16.13 22.00 33.01
C GLU A 529 15.24 20.86 33.53
N LEU A 530 15.37 19.69 32.87
CA LEU A 530 14.64 18.44 33.16
C LEU A 530 13.12 18.46 32.94
N ALA A 531 12.51 19.63 32.72
CA ALA A 531 11.07 19.75 32.56
C ALA A 531 10.60 19.30 31.16
N ARG A 532 9.47 18.59 31.12
CA ARG A 532 8.86 18.12 29.87
C ARG A 532 7.41 18.54 29.76
N LEU A 533 7.03 19.09 28.61
CA LEU A 533 5.61 19.32 28.28
C LEU A 533 5.01 18.02 27.77
N ALA A 534 3.98 17.50 28.43
CA ALA A 534 3.37 16.21 28.10
C ALA A 534 1.84 16.25 28.24
N ARG A 535 1.16 15.38 27.50
CA ARG A 535 -0.27 15.17 27.66
C ARG A 535 -0.53 14.35 28.91
N SER A 536 -1.44 14.83 29.75
CA SER A 536 -1.95 14.13 30.92
C SER A 536 -3.46 14.01 30.88
N HIS A 537 -3.98 12.90 31.40
CA HIS A 537 -5.40 12.74 31.71
C HIS A 537 -5.61 13.05 33.21
N VAL A 538 -6.55 13.93 33.52
CA VAL A 538 -6.94 14.29 34.89
C VAL A 538 -8.46 14.45 34.90
N ASN A 539 -9.16 13.63 35.69
CA ASN A 539 -10.63 13.64 35.80
C ASN A 539 -11.33 13.63 34.43
N ASP A 540 -10.97 12.67 33.58
CA ASP A 540 -11.46 12.49 32.20
C ASP A 540 -11.16 13.64 31.21
N ASP A 541 -10.53 14.73 31.65
CA ASP A 541 -10.03 15.79 30.78
C ASP A 541 -8.60 15.55 30.31
N VAL A 542 -8.35 15.91 29.05
CA VAL A 542 -7.01 15.93 28.44
C VAL A 542 -6.39 17.30 28.66
N ARG A 543 -5.26 17.35 29.36
CA ARG A 543 -4.56 18.60 29.71
C ARG A 543 -3.09 18.52 29.35
N LEU A 544 -2.49 19.67 29.03
CA LEU A 544 -1.04 19.81 28.88
C LEU A 544 -0.41 20.03 30.27
N GLU A 545 0.53 19.18 30.63
CA GLU A 545 1.24 19.19 31.90
C GLU A 545 2.72 19.47 31.68
N ILE A 546 3.31 20.34 32.50
CA ILE A 546 4.77 20.43 32.62
C ILE A 546 5.19 19.47 33.73
N ARG A 547 5.76 18.33 33.33
CA ARG A 547 6.32 17.34 34.25
C ARG A 547 7.73 17.74 34.66
N ASP A 548 8.10 17.32 35.86
CA ASP A 548 9.45 17.48 36.42
C ASP A 548 9.96 18.94 36.38
N PHE A 549 9.04 19.90 36.59
CA PHE A 549 9.40 21.31 36.71
C PHE A 549 10.17 21.57 38.02
N PRO A 550 11.13 22.50 38.03
CA PRO A 550 11.85 22.87 39.24
C PRO A 550 10.91 23.55 40.25
N PRO A 551 10.75 23.03 41.49
CA PRO A 551 9.79 23.56 42.47
C PRO A 551 9.97 25.04 42.80
N GLU A 552 11.21 25.53 42.80
CA GLU A 552 11.58 26.93 43.03
C GLU A 552 11.05 27.88 41.94
N ARG A 553 10.80 27.36 40.74
CA ARG A 553 10.24 28.14 39.61
C ARG A 553 8.70 28.12 39.56
N ARG A 554 8.04 27.48 40.53
CA ARG A 554 6.57 27.32 40.53
C ARG A 554 5.81 28.64 40.46
N GLU A 555 6.17 29.62 41.30
CA GLU A 555 5.45 30.91 41.31
C GLU A 555 5.71 31.73 40.04
N TRP A 556 6.89 31.60 39.44
CA TRP A 556 7.20 32.20 38.14
C TRP A 556 6.40 31.55 37.00
N LEU A 557 6.31 30.22 36.96
CA LEU A 557 5.48 29.54 35.96
C LEU A 557 3.99 29.90 36.10
N LYS A 558 3.51 30.09 37.33
CA LYS A 558 2.14 30.59 37.58
C LYS A 558 1.95 32.03 37.10
N SER A 559 2.94 32.91 37.25
CA SER A 559 2.83 34.29 36.76
C SER A 559 2.75 34.38 35.23
N LEU A 560 3.30 33.39 34.51
CA LEU A 560 3.16 33.26 33.05
C LEU A 560 1.78 32.77 32.60
N GLY A 561 0.97 32.21 33.51
CA GLY A 561 -0.37 31.71 33.24
C GLY A 561 -0.55 30.19 33.38
N CYS A 562 0.45 29.46 33.89
CA CYS A 562 0.26 28.07 34.31
C CYS A 562 -0.57 28.01 35.60
N PHE A 563 -1.20 26.86 35.86
CA PHE A 563 -1.95 26.62 37.10
C PHE A 563 -1.57 25.28 37.72
N THR A 564 -1.78 25.14 39.03
CA THR A 564 -1.36 23.95 39.79
C THR A 564 -2.54 23.26 40.45
N GLU A 565 -2.51 21.93 40.49
CA GLU A 565 -3.42 21.12 41.30
C GLU A 565 -2.62 20.11 42.13
N ILE A 566 -3.17 19.69 43.28
CA ILE A 566 -2.56 18.64 44.10
C ILE A 566 -3.31 17.34 43.84
N ILE A 567 -2.64 16.39 43.19
CA ILE A 567 -3.23 15.09 42.80
C ILE A 567 -2.30 13.99 43.34
N ALA A 568 -2.86 13.01 44.04
CA ALA A 568 -2.10 11.93 44.68
C ALA A 568 -0.90 12.43 45.50
N TYR A 569 -1.13 13.48 46.33
CA TYR A 569 -0.11 14.12 47.17
C TYR A 569 1.08 14.76 46.43
N LYS A 570 1.02 14.92 45.10
CA LYS A 570 2.02 15.62 44.29
C LYS A 570 1.43 16.88 43.68
N THR A 571 2.13 18.01 43.77
CA THR A 571 1.76 19.24 43.03
C THR A 571 2.08 19.04 41.55
N ARG A 572 1.05 19.12 40.71
CA ARG A 572 1.14 19.01 39.25
C ARG A 572 0.88 20.38 38.63
N LEU A 573 1.58 20.70 37.54
CA LEU A 573 1.55 22.01 36.89
C LEU A 573 1.03 21.86 35.46
N PHE A 574 0.01 22.64 35.11
CA PHE A 574 -0.70 22.55 33.84
C PHE A 574 -0.65 23.86 33.06
N VAL A 575 -0.72 23.73 31.73
CA VAL A 575 -0.69 24.84 30.77
C VAL A 575 -2.07 24.94 30.07
N PRO A 576 -2.73 26.10 30.09
CA PRO A 576 -3.97 26.31 29.35
C PRO A 576 -3.78 26.15 27.84
N ALA A 577 -4.55 25.28 27.19
CA ALA A 577 -4.38 24.93 25.77
C ALA A 577 -4.44 26.15 24.84
N GLN A 578 -5.32 27.12 25.10
CA GLN A 578 -5.47 28.32 24.25
C GLN A 578 -4.30 29.29 24.35
N ARG A 579 -3.47 29.18 25.39
CA ARG A 579 -2.32 30.06 25.64
C ARG A 579 -0.99 29.32 25.66
N ALA A 580 -0.99 28.03 25.31
CA ALA A 580 0.16 27.16 25.45
C ALA A 580 1.37 27.67 24.67
N GLU A 581 1.17 28.13 23.43
CA GLU A 581 2.25 28.66 22.60
C GLU A 581 2.88 29.90 23.22
N ALA A 582 2.08 30.89 23.62
CA ALA A 582 2.57 32.12 24.25
C ALA A 582 3.31 31.87 25.58
N ILE A 583 2.85 30.91 26.38
CA ILE A 583 3.49 30.53 27.64
C ILE A 583 4.83 29.85 27.38
N VAL A 584 4.89 28.92 26.42
CA VAL A 584 6.14 28.26 26.03
C VAL A 584 7.14 29.27 25.46
N THR A 585 6.69 30.23 24.64
CA THR A 585 7.54 31.34 24.16
C THR A 585 8.15 32.12 25.33
N ALA A 586 7.33 32.54 26.29
CA ALA A 586 7.81 33.32 27.43
C ALA A 586 8.80 32.55 28.32
N ILE A 587 8.64 31.23 28.44
CA ILE A 587 9.58 30.36 29.14
C ILE A 587 10.94 30.33 28.44
N MET A 588 10.93 30.18 27.12
CA MET A 588 12.14 30.09 26.30
C MET A 588 12.91 31.43 26.25
N ASP A 589 12.19 32.55 26.21
CA ASP A 589 12.79 33.89 26.14
C ASP A 589 13.44 34.31 27.46
N ALA A 590 12.90 33.86 28.60
CA ALA A 590 13.45 34.18 29.93
C ALA A 590 14.81 33.52 30.21
N HIS A 591 15.10 32.40 29.54
CA HIS A 591 16.34 31.65 29.69
C HIS A 591 16.76 31.04 28.35
N PRO A 592 17.46 31.78 27.47
CA PRO A 592 18.00 31.21 26.24
C PRO A 592 18.92 30.04 26.60
N ALA A 593 18.75 28.90 25.90
CA ALA A 593 19.54 27.70 26.11
C ALA A 593 21.04 28.04 26.15
N VAL A 594 21.72 27.71 27.26
CA VAL A 594 23.16 27.90 27.42
C VAL A 594 23.86 26.97 26.42
N GLY A 595 24.40 27.57 25.35
CA GLY A 595 25.06 26.84 24.27
C GLY A 595 25.45 27.72 23.09
N ALA A 596 26.23 28.77 23.35
CA ALA A 596 26.99 29.50 22.33
C ALA A 596 28.23 30.14 22.97
N ALA A 597 29.31 29.36 23.03
CA ALA A 597 30.70 29.81 22.96
C ALA A 597 31.47 28.79 22.13
#